data_AF-A0A4Y8C7T4-F1
#
_entry.id   AF-A0A4Y8C7T4-F1
#
_cell.length_a   1.000
_cell.length_b   1.000
_cell.length_c   1.000
_cell.angle_alpha   90.00
_cell.angle_beta   90.00
_cell.angle_gamma   90.00
#
_symmetry.space_group_name_H-M   'P 1'
#
loop_
_entity.id
_entity.type
_entity.pdbx_description
1 polymer ?
#
loop_
_entity_poly.entity_id
_entity_poly.type
_entity_poly.pdbx_seq_one_letter_code
_entity_poly.pdbx_strand_id
1 'polypeptide(L)'
;SPLEVLEIAKQNLNKNIIFFAIGFETTTPMSALLLQKVIEEKINNVFFHINHITVPAPVEAIMNDENVKINAFLGPSHVSVITGYGIYEPLAAKFKTPIAVSGFEPVDILESVLNIIKQ
;
A
#
# COMPACT_ATOMS: atom_id res chain seq x y z
N SER A 1 -3.56 -10.76 13.55
CA SER A 1 -4.35 -9.85 12.68
C SER A 1 -4.45 -8.47 13.33
N PRO A 2 -4.62 -7.36 12.59
CA PRO A 2 -4.72 -6.02 13.20
C PRO A 2 -5.80 -5.89 14.29
N LEU A 3 -6.92 -6.59 14.15
CA LEU A 3 -8.04 -6.52 15.10
C LEU A 3 -7.76 -7.18 16.46
N GLU A 4 -6.74 -8.03 16.58
CA GLU A 4 -6.32 -8.62 17.86
C GLU A 4 -5.87 -7.55 18.87
N VAL A 5 -5.49 -6.35 18.39
CA VAL A 5 -5.17 -5.20 19.25
C VAL A 5 -6.33 -4.85 20.19
N LEU A 6 -7.59 -5.03 19.76
CA LEU A 6 -8.77 -4.74 20.58
C LEU A 6 -8.82 -5.66 21.81
N GLU A 7 -8.52 -6.94 21.63
CA GLU A 7 -8.52 -7.92 22.72
C GLU A 7 -7.32 -7.70 23.65
N ILE A 8 -6.13 -7.47 23.08
CA ILE A 8 -4.92 -7.15 23.85
C ILE A 8 -5.15 -5.91 24.72
N ALA A 9 -5.78 -4.87 24.17
CA ALA A 9 -6.08 -3.63 24.88
C ALA A 9 -7.03 -3.84 26.07
N LYS A 10 -8.11 -4.61 25.87
CA LYS A 10 -9.09 -4.96 26.92
C LYS A 10 -8.48 -5.80 28.05
N GLN A 11 -7.53 -6.69 27.71
CA GLN A 11 -6.83 -7.53 28.69
C GLN A 11 -5.72 -6.78 29.45
N ASN A 12 -5.32 -5.58 29.01
CA ASN A 12 -4.19 -4.83 29.56
C ASN A 12 -4.56 -3.35 29.83
N LEU A 13 -5.60 -3.11 30.64
CA LEU A 13 -6.15 -1.76 30.90
C LEU A 13 -5.14 -0.75 31.49
N ASN A 14 -4.08 -1.22 32.13
CA ASN A 14 -3.03 -0.40 32.74
C ASN A 14 -1.78 -0.21 31.85
N LYS A 15 -1.83 -0.66 30.59
CA LYS A 15 -0.73 -0.51 29.63
C LYS A 15 -1.21 0.24 28.39
N ASN A 16 -0.28 1.00 27.82
CA ASN A 16 -0.46 1.57 26.49
C ASN A 16 -0.11 0.50 25.45
N ILE A 17 -1.03 0.26 24.52
CA ILE A 17 -0.85 -0.64 23.39
C ILE A 17 -0.56 0.22 22.16
N ILE A 18 0.59 0.01 21.52
CA ILE A 18 0.99 0.75 20.32
C ILE A 18 0.88 -0.16 19.11
N PHE A 19 -0.03 0.15 18.19
CA PHE A 19 -0.12 -0.52 16.91
C PHE A 19 0.79 0.15 15.89
N PHE A 20 1.79 -0.58 15.39
CA PHE A 20 2.68 -0.14 14.32
C PHE A 20 2.02 -0.39 12.96
N ALA A 21 1.39 0.66 12.43
CA ALA A 21 0.65 0.60 11.18
C ALA A 21 1.64 0.83 10.02
N ILE A 22 2.17 -0.26 9.46
CA ILE A 22 3.16 -0.26 8.38
C ILE A 22 2.55 -0.93 7.16
N GLY A 23 2.79 -0.33 5.99
CA GLY A 23 2.53 -0.96 4.70
C GLY A 23 1.87 -0.02 3.72
N PHE A 24 1.61 -0.56 2.53
CA PHE A 24 1.00 0.16 1.42
C PHE A 24 -0.53 0.17 1.53
N GLU A 25 -1.18 0.62 0.48
CA GLU A 25 -2.63 0.76 0.34
C GLU A 25 -3.38 -0.56 0.58
N THR A 26 -2.75 -1.72 0.41
CA THR A 26 -3.34 -3.03 0.74
C THR A 26 -3.61 -3.23 2.23
N THR A 27 -2.80 -2.61 3.08
CA THR A 27 -2.85 -2.79 4.55
C THR A 27 -3.54 -1.64 5.27
N THR A 28 -3.49 -0.44 4.68
CA THR A 28 -4.11 0.78 5.23
C THR A 28 -5.59 0.62 5.60
N PRO A 29 -6.45 -0.07 4.80
CA PRO A 29 -7.84 -0.28 5.16
C PRO A 29 -8.05 -1.05 6.47
N MET A 30 -7.18 -2.02 6.79
CA MET A 30 -7.29 -2.77 8.05
C MET A 30 -6.88 -1.93 9.26
N SER A 31 -5.88 -1.04 9.11
CA SER A 31 -5.53 -0.06 10.14
C SER A 31 -6.66 0.94 10.38
N ALA A 32 -7.31 1.40 9.29
CA ALA A 32 -8.48 2.28 9.38
C ALA A 32 -9.66 1.59 10.07
N LEU A 33 -9.94 0.32 9.75
CA LEU A 33 -10.96 -0.48 10.43
C LEU A 33 -10.66 -0.65 11.92
N LEU A 34 -9.41 -0.93 12.28
CA LEU A 34 -8.99 -1.01 13.68
C LEU A 34 -9.22 0.32 14.40
N LEU A 35 -8.82 1.45 13.81
CA LEU A 35 -9.05 2.78 14.36
C LEU A 35 -10.54 3.06 14.56
N GLN A 36 -11.37 2.73 13.57
CA GLN A 36 -12.83 2.86 13.67
C GLN A 36 -13.37 2.08 14.86
N LYS A 37 -12.98 0.81 15.04
CA LYS A 37 -13.43 -0.01 16.18
C LYS A 37 -12.94 0.52 17.53
N VAL A 38 -11.70 1.01 17.61
CA VAL A 38 -11.16 1.63 18.83
C VAL A 38 -12.04 2.82 19.24
N ILE A 39 -12.47 3.65 18.29
CA ILE A 39 -13.35 4.80 18.53
C ILE A 39 -14.75 4.34 18.93
N GLU A 40 -15.36 3.41 18.20
CA GLU A 40 -16.71 2.88 18.45
C GLU A 40 -16.82 2.22 19.83
N GLU A 41 -15.80 1.45 20.23
CA GLU A 41 -15.74 0.73 21.50
C GLU A 41 -15.18 1.58 22.65
N LYS A 42 -14.80 2.84 22.38
CA LYS A 42 -14.24 3.79 23.37
C LYS A 42 -13.01 3.24 24.10
N ILE A 43 -12.13 2.55 23.37
CA ILE A 43 -10.89 2.01 23.92
C ILE A 43 -9.84 3.12 24.00
N ASN A 44 -9.39 3.45 25.21
CA ASN A 44 -8.56 4.64 25.46
C ASN A 44 -7.06 4.37 25.59
N ASN A 45 -6.64 3.10 25.58
CA ASN A 45 -5.23 2.69 25.75
C ASN A 45 -4.59 2.14 24.46
N VAL A 46 -5.20 2.40 23.29
CA VAL A 46 -4.63 2.03 21.99
C VAL A 46 -4.14 3.29 21.28
N PHE A 47 -2.88 3.24 20.85
CA PHE A 47 -2.20 4.29 20.12
C PHE A 47 -1.70 3.74 18.78
N PHE A 48 -1.60 4.61 17.78
CA PHE A 48 -1.18 4.24 16.45
C PHE A 48 0.13 4.94 16.10
N HIS A 49 1.12 4.18 15.67
CA HIS A 49 2.29 4.70 14.99
C HIS A 49 2.12 4.49 13.49
N ILE A 50 1.72 5.56 12.78
CA ILE A 50 1.32 5.50 11.38
C ILE A 50 2.54 5.68 10.46
N ASN A 51 2.94 4.60 9.80
CA ASN A 51 4.00 4.54 8.79
C ASN A 51 3.49 3.95 7.47
N HIS A 52 2.22 4.21 7.15
CA HIS A 52 1.68 3.85 5.85
C HIS A 52 2.30 4.73 4.75
N ILE A 53 2.55 4.12 3.59
CA ILE A 53 3.13 4.77 2.42
C ILE A 53 2.22 4.48 1.22
N THR A 54 2.21 5.33 0.22
CA THR A 54 1.50 5.07 -1.05
C THR A 54 2.50 4.60 -2.11
N VAL A 55 2.09 3.73 -3.04
CA VAL A 55 2.95 3.24 -4.13
C VAL A 55 3.50 4.36 -5.02
N PRO A 56 2.77 5.46 -5.31
CA PRO A 56 3.33 6.56 -6.10
C PRO A 56 4.58 7.19 -5.49
N ALA A 57 4.68 7.29 -4.15
CA ALA A 57 5.80 7.95 -3.49
C ALA A 57 7.18 7.31 -3.80
N PRO A 58 7.39 5.98 -3.61
CA PRO A 58 8.65 5.36 -3.99
C PRO A 58 8.87 5.33 -5.51
N VAL A 59 7.81 5.22 -6.34
CA VAL A 59 7.97 5.29 -7.80
C VAL A 59 8.49 6.67 -8.22
N GLU A 60 7.95 7.75 -7.65
CA GLU A 60 8.48 9.10 -7.89
C GLU A 60 9.92 9.24 -7.41
N ALA A 61 10.25 8.74 -6.22
CA ALA A 61 11.62 8.82 -5.70
C ALA A 61 12.62 8.12 -6.62
N ILE A 62 12.28 6.91 -7.11
CA ILE A 62 13.10 6.11 -8.02
C ILE A 62 13.26 6.83 -9.37
N MET A 63 12.17 7.38 -9.92
CA MET A 63 12.19 8.01 -11.25
C MET A 63 12.85 9.40 -11.26
N ASN A 64 13.01 10.03 -10.11
CA ASN A 64 13.75 11.28 -9.97
C ASN A 64 15.26 11.06 -9.73
N ASP A 65 15.72 9.83 -9.52
CA ASP A 65 17.16 9.53 -9.38
C ASP A 65 17.80 9.35 -10.77
N GLU A 66 18.69 10.28 -11.13
CA GLU A 66 19.38 10.29 -12.42
C GLU A 66 20.26 9.04 -12.66
N ASN A 67 20.63 8.33 -11.60
CA ASN A 67 21.43 7.10 -11.70
C ASN A 67 20.57 5.87 -12.01
N VAL A 68 19.25 5.97 -11.87
CA VAL A 68 18.33 4.87 -12.10
C VAL A 68 17.90 4.85 -13.57
N LYS A 69 18.02 3.67 -14.19
CA LYS A 69 17.56 3.42 -15.56
C LYS A 69 16.43 2.40 -15.52
N ILE A 70 15.19 2.88 -15.50
CA ILE A 70 13.98 2.05 -15.58
C ILE A 70 13.18 2.48 -16.80
N ASN A 71 12.83 1.51 -17.64
CA ASN A 71 12.06 1.75 -18.86
C ASN A 71 10.57 1.48 -18.69
N ALA A 72 10.16 0.73 -17.67
CA ALA A 72 8.77 0.40 -17.41
C ALA A 72 8.58 -0.13 -15.98
N PHE A 73 7.35 -0.10 -15.47
CA PHE A 73 6.98 -0.73 -14.20
C PHE A 73 5.87 -1.77 -14.37
N LEU A 74 5.95 -2.82 -13.56
CA LEU A 74 4.80 -3.65 -13.24
C LEU A 74 4.13 -3.09 -11.98
N GLY A 75 2.91 -2.59 -12.12
CA GLY A 75 2.10 -2.07 -11.02
C GLY A 75 1.52 -3.21 -10.19
N PRO A 76 1.59 -3.16 -8.84
CA PRO A 76 1.08 -4.24 -7.99
C PRO A 76 -0.45 -4.36 -8.03
N SER A 77 -0.96 -5.51 -8.52
CA SER A 77 -2.41 -5.78 -8.60
C SER A 77 -3.15 -5.65 -7.28
N HIS A 78 -2.60 -6.15 -6.15
CA HIS A 78 -3.29 -6.05 -4.86
C HIS A 78 -3.50 -4.59 -4.41
N VAL A 79 -2.55 -3.69 -4.69
CA VAL A 79 -2.73 -2.26 -4.44
C VAL A 79 -3.83 -1.72 -5.36
N SER A 80 -3.80 -2.10 -6.63
CA SER A 80 -4.80 -1.69 -7.61
C SER A 80 -6.20 -2.23 -7.34
N VAL A 81 -6.36 -3.33 -6.60
CA VAL A 81 -7.67 -3.77 -6.08
C VAL A 81 -8.24 -2.74 -5.11
N ILE A 82 -7.39 -2.07 -4.32
CA ILE A 82 -7.81 -1.04 -3.36
C ILE A 82 -7.97 0.33 -4.03
N THR A 83 -7.02 0.72 -4.88
CA THR A 83 -6.92 2.09 -5.40
C THR A 83 -7.45 2.27 -6.82
N GLY A 84 -7.70 1.17 -7.54
CA GLY A 84 -7.74 1.19 -9.01
C GLY A 84 -6.37 1.46 -9.63
N TYR A 85 -6.33 1.54 -10.96
CA TYR A 85 -5.11 1.86 -11.70
C TYR A 85 -4.82 3.37 -11.80
N GLY A 86 -5.80 4.23 -11.48
CA GLY A 86 -5.72 5.68 -11.66
C GLY A 86 -4.55 6.36 -10.93
N ILE A 87 -4.06 5.75 -9.84
CA ILE A 87 -2.87 6.24 -9.11
C ILE A 87 -1.59 6.26 -9.96
N TYR A 88 -1.55 5.49 -11.06
CA TYR A 88 -0.39 5.40 -11.95
C TYR A 88 -0.47 6.37 -13.14
N GLU A 89 -1.66 6.88 -13.49
CA GLU A 89 -1.83 7.76 -14.66
C GLU A 89 -0.96 9.03 -14.57
N PRO A 90 -0.89 9.74 -13.42
CA PRO A 90 -0.02 10.91 -13.30
C PRO A 90 1.47 10.55 -13.45
N LEU A 91 1.88 9.38 -12.95
CA LEU A 91 3.27 8.91 -13.01
C LEU A 91 3.67 8.60 -14.46
N ALA A 92 2.82 7.84 -15.17
CA ALA A 92 3.05 7.51 -16.57
C ALA A 92 3.07 8.78 -17.44
N ALA A 93 2.15 9.74 -17.18
CA ALA A 93 2.10 11.00 -17.90
C ALA A 93 3.33 11.89 -17.64
N LYS A 94 3.81 11.94 -16.39
CA LYS A 94 4.97 12.76 -15.95
C LYS A 94 6.29 12.20 -16.46
N PHE A 95 6.57 10.93 -16.23
CA PHE A 95 7.87 10.33 -16.53
C PHE A 95 7.96 9.70 -17.93
N LYS A 96 6.83 9.61 -18.65
CA LYS A 96 6.75 8.93 -19.97
C LYS A 96 7.23 7.48 -19.91
N THR A 97 6.98 6.83 -18.77
CA THR A 97 7.36 5.45 -18.49
C THR A 97 6.10 4.60 -18.41
N PRO A 98 5.94 3.56 -19.25
CA PRO A 98 4.78 2.69 -19.22
C PRO A 98 4.69 1.93 -17.90
N ILE A 99 3.45 1.78 -17.41
CA ILE A 99 3.13 1.03 -16.19
C ILE A 99 2.00 0.05 -16.53
N ALA A 100 2.24 -1.25 -16.37
CA ALA A 100 1.21 -2.28 -16.54
C ALA A 100 0.87 -2.90 -15.20
N VAL A 101 -0.41 -2.86 -14.79
CA VAL A 101 -0.85 -3.54 -13.57
C VAL A 101 -0.78 -5.04 -13.81
N SER A 102 -0.08 -5.76 -12.93
CA SER A 102 0.20 -7.19 -13.08
C SER A 102 -0.25 -7.99 -11.87
N GLY A 103 -0.80 -9.17 -12.15
CA GLY A 103 -1.03 -10.22 -11.16
C GLY A 103 0.27 -10.83 -10.64
N PHE A 104 0.15 -11.92 -9.88
CA PHE A 104 1.30 -12.62 -9.31
C PHE A 104 1.54 -14.00 -9.92
N GLU A 105 0.61 -14.48 -10.75
CA GLU A 105 0.82 -15.74 -11.45
C GLU A 105 1.85 -15.55 -12.57
N PRO A 106 2.65 -16.58 -12.89
CA PRO A 106 3.68 -16.48 -13.92
C PRO A 106 3.15 -15.97 -15.27
N VAL A 107 1.92 -16.37 -15.64
CA VAL A 107 1.28 -15.94 -16.89
C VAL A 107 0.91 -14.46 -16.86
N ASP A 108 0.40 -13.94 -15.72
CA ASP A 108 0.06 -12.52 -15.56
C ASP A 108 1.30 -11.63 -15.76
N ILE A 109 2.44 -12.06 -15.19
CA ILE A 109 3.70 -11.34 -15.31
C ILE A 109 4.18 -11.33 -16.76
N LEU A 110 4.19 -12.49 -17.43
CA LEU A 110 4.62 -12.60 -18.82
C LEU A 110 3.72 -11.80 -19.76
N GLU A 111 2.40 -11.83 -19.55
CA GLU A 111 1.44 -11.04 -20.33
C GLU A 111 1.65 -9.54 -20.11
N SER A 112 1.89 -9.12 -18.87
CA SER A 112 2.12 -7.71 -18.53
C SER A 112 3.43 -7.18 -19.13
N VAL A 113 4.49 -7.99 -19.13
CA VAL A 113 5.75 -7.66 -19.82
C VAL A 113 5.53 -7.56 -21.33
N LEU A 114 4.80 -8.51 -21.92
CA LEU A 114 4.45 -8.46 -23.34
C LEU A 114 3.62 -7.22 -23.68
N ASN A 115 2.69 -6.84 -22.81
CA ASN A 115 1.90 -5.62 -22.94
C ASN A 115 2.79 -4.37 -22.96
N ILE A 116 3.71 -4.24 -22.00
CA ILE A 116 4.69 -3.15 -21.93
C ILE A 116 5.51 -3.04 -23.22
N ILE A 117 6.01 -4.16 -23.74
CA ILE A 117 6.84 -4.18 -24.96
C ILE A 117 6.06 -3.73 -26.21
N LYS A 118 4.73 -3.87 -26.21
CA LYS A 118 3.86 -3.52 -27.35
C LYS A 118 3.36 -2.06 -27.32
N GLN A 119 3.52 -1.34 -26.21
CA GLN A 119 3.15 0.08 -26.09
C GLN A 119 4.16 0.96 -26.84
#